data_AF-A0A965U8R8-F1
#
_entry.id   AF-A0A965U8R8-F1
#
_cell.length_a   1.000
_cell.length_b   1.000
_cell.length_c   1.000
_cell.angle_alpha   90.00
_cell.angle_beta   90.00
_cell.angle_gamma   90.00
#
_symmetry.space_group_name_H-M   'P 1'
#
loop_
_entity.id
_entity.type
_entity.pdbx_description
1 polymer ?
#
loop_
_entity_poly.entity_id
_entity_poly.type
_entity_poly.pdbx_seq_one_letter_code
_entity_poly.pdbx_strand_id
1 'polypeptide(L)'
;MLKKFVIHIGVGLAIGSVVSTICLALMGGVNSTLMQVMAWLAASALCGVASMIYDIESLPLPLMIGLHAVLCFGIALATGSLLGYGERFGSRLLLMLPIFIVIYLIISLGAWLYGRYCAKTTNERLEKK
;
A
#
# COMPACT_ATOMS: atom_id res chain seq x y z
N MET A 1 7.24 -10.97 20.38
CA MET A 1 7.57 -11.86 19.24
C MET A 1 6.71 -11.57 18.02
N LEU A 2 5.40 -11.36 18.18
CA LEU A 2 4.45 -11.03 17.10
C LEU A 2 4.90 -9.87 16.18
N LYS A 3 5.40 -8.76 16.74
CA LYS A 3 5.94 -7.63 15.94
C LYS A 3 7.03 -8.07 14.96
N LYS A 4 8.07 -8.76 15.44
CA LYS A 4 9.19 -9.23 14.61
C LYS A 4 8.67 -10.19 13.52
N PHE A 5 7.76 -11.07 13.90
CA PHE A 5 7.12 -12.01 12.98
C PHE A 5 6.37 -11.31 11.84
N VAL A 6 5.52 -10.32 12.15
CA VAL A 6 4.77 -9.55 11.15
C VAL A 6 5.71 -8.77 10.22
N ILE A 7 6.78 -8.16 10.75
CA ILE A 7 7.79 -7.48 9.92
C ILE A 7 8.45 -8.47 8.97
N HIS A 8 8.91 -9.62 9.47
CA HIS A 8 9.58 -10.62 8.63
C HIS A 8 8.66 -11.22 7.57
N ILE A 9 7.38 -11.45 7.89
CA ILE A 9 6.38 -11.84 6.89
C ILE A 9 6.21 -10.73 5.85
N GLY A 10 6.04 -9.47 6.27
CA GLY A 10 5.85 -8.35 5.35
C GLY A 10 7.03 -8.18 4.40
N VAL A 11 8.26 -8.23 4.91
CA VAL A 11 9.49 -8.17 4.11
C VAL A 11 9.59 -9.38 3.17
N GLY A 12 9.29 -10.58 3.67
CA GLY A 12 9.27 -11.81 2.87
C GLY A 12 8.24 -11.77 1.74
N LEU A 13 7.04 -11.27 2.00
CA LEU A 13 5.99 -11.07 0.98
C LEU A 13 6.41 -10.03 -0.05
N ALA A 14 7.01 -8.90 0.37
CA ALA A 14 7.49 -7.88 -0.55
C ALA A 14 8.57 -8.45 -1.49
N ILE A 15 9.63 -9.05 -0.95
CA ILE A 15 10.71 -9.65 -1.74
C ILE A 15 10.17 -10.80 -2.62
N GLY A 16 9.37 -11.69 -2.03
CA GLY A 16 8.80 -12.84 -2.71
C GLY A 16 7.87 -12.45 -3.86
N SER A 17 7.04 -11.41 -3.70
CA SER A 17 6.17 -10.90 -4.76
C SER A 17 6.96 -10.34 -5.94
N VAL A 18 8.05 -9.61 -5.69
CA VAL A 18 8.93 -9.09 -6.75
C VAL A 18 9.63 -10.23 -7.48
N VAL A 19 10.28 -11.13 -6.74
CA VAL A 19 11.04 -12.25 -7.31
C VAL A 19 10.12 -13.18 -8.12
N SER A 20 8.97 -13.58 -7.56
CA SER A 20 8.02 -14.45 -8.25
C SER A 20 7.46 -13.82 -9.52
N THR A 21 7.13 -12.52 -9.50
CA THR A 21 6.66 -11.79 -10.67
C THR A 21 7.71 -11.77 -11.78
N ILE A 22 8.97 -11.52 -11.44
CA ILE A 22 10.09 -11.53 -12.40
C ILE A 22 10.28 -12.94 -12.98
N CYS A 23 10.32 -13.97 -12.14
CA CYS A 23 10.48 -15.35 -12.59
C CYS A 23 9.33 -15.78 -13.53
N LEU A 24 8.08 -15.47 -13.18
CA LEU A 24 6.92 -15.75 -14.04
C LEU A 24 7.02 -15.02 -15.38
N ALA A 25 7.47 -13.77 -15.39
CA ALA A 25 7.64 -13.01 -16.63
C ALA A 25 8.72 -13.61 -17.53
N LEU A 26 9.85 -14.03 -16.95
CA LEU A 26 10.98 -14.59 -17.70
C LEU A 26 10.75 -16.02 -18.18
N MET A 27 10.09 -16.86 -17.38
CA MET A 27 9.92 -18.28 -17.69
C MET A 27 8.57 -18.60 -18.34
N GLY A 28 7.49 -17.94 -17.91
CA GLY A 28 6.12 -18.22 -18.34
C GLY A 28 5.58 -17.22 -19.36
N GLY A 29 6.32 -16.16 -19.66
CA GLY A 29 5.88 -15.04 -20.49
C GLY A 29 4.86 -14.13 -19.80
N VAL A 30 4.48 -13.04 -20.47
CA VAL A 30 3.56 -12.03 -19.92
C VAL A 30 2.15 -12.26 -20.45
N ASN A 31 1.32 -12.92 -19.65
CA ASN A 31 -0.12 -13.03 -19.90
C ASN A 31 -0.90 -11.90 -19.22
N SER A 32 -2.21 -11.82 -19.49
CA SER A 32 -3.09 -10.77 -18.95
C SER A 32 -3.08 -10.72 -17.42
N THR A 33 -3.10 -11.87 -16.74
CA THR A 33 -3.05 -11.94 -15.28
C THR A 33 -1.73 -11.43 -14.72
N LEU A 34 -0.60 -11.82 -15.31
CA LEU A 34 0.71 -11.35 -14.85
C LEU A 34 0.86 -9.84 -15.06
N MET A 35 0.34 -9.30 -16.16
CA MET A 35 0.32 -7.85 -16.40
C MET A 35 -0.47 -7.11 -15.31
N GLN A 36 -1.60 -7.67 -14.85
CA GLN A 36 -2.35 -7.12 -13.71
C GLN A 36 -1.51 -7.10 -12.43
N VAL A 37 -0.85 -8.23 -12.11
CA VAL A 37 0.01 -8.34 -10.92
C VAL A 37 1.18 -7.35 -10.98
N MET A 38 1.86 -7.23 -12.12
CA MET A 38 2.96 -6.29 -12.31
C MET A 38 2.52 -4.84 -12.12
N ALA A 39 1.38 -4.46 -12.71
CA ALA A 39 0.86 -3.10 -12.60
C ALA A 39 0.48 -2.74 -11.15
N TRP A 40 -0.16 -3.67 -10.43
CA TRP A 40 -0.52 -3.47 -9.02
C TRP A 40 0.69 -3.53 -8.07
N LEU A 41 1.72 -4.31 -8.39
CA LEU A 41 2.99 -4.33 -7.67
C LEU A 41 3.71 -2.98 -7.80
N ALA A 42 3.79 -2.45 -9.03
CA ALA A 42 4.34 -1.12 -9.28
C ALA A 42 3.53 -0.02 -8.58
N ALA A 43 2.19 -0.10 -8.64
CA ALA A 43 1.30 0.82 -7.94
C ALA A 43 1.54 0.79 -6.41
N SER A 44 1.72 -0.40 -5.84
CA SER A 44 2.01 -0.56 -4.41
C SER A 44 3.33 0.09 -4.01
N ALA A 45 4.37 -0.03 -4.83
CA ALA A 45 5.64 0.66 -4.61
C ALA A 45 5.47 2.18 -4.66
N LEU A 46 4.72 2.71 -5.64
CA LEU A 46 4.39 4.14 -5.73
C LEU A 46 3.59 4.64 -4.52
N CYS A 47 2.64 3.86 -4.02
CA CYS A 47 1.92 4.17 -2.77
C CYS A 47 2.88 4.21 -1.57
N GLY A 48 3.88 3.32 -1.54
CA GLY A 48 4.96 3.37 -0.56
C GLY A 48 5.77 4.67 -0.63
N VAL A 49 6.14 5.12 -1.84
CA VAL A 49 6.79 6.42 -2.04
C VAL A 49 5.89 7.58 -1.62
N ALA A 50 4.59 7.52 -1.94
CA ALA A 50 3.62 8.53 -1.54
C ALA A 50 3.53 8.69 0.00
N SER A 51 3.84 7.64 0.77
CA SER A 51 3.87 7.70 2.23
C SER A 51 4.96 8.61 2.80
N MET A 52 5.97 9.00 2.02
CA MET A 52 6.96 10.01 2.42
C MET A 52 6.32 11.38 2.74
N ILE A 53 5.06 11.61 2.36
CA ILE A 53 4.31 12.79 2.77
C ILE A 53 4.15 12.92 4.30
N TYR A 54 4.23 11.80 5.03
CA TYR A 54 4.19 11.80 6.49
C TYR A 54 5.48 12.33 7.13
N ASP A 55 6.58 12.45 6.36
CA ASP A 55 7.84 13.01 6.85
C ASP A 55 7.85 14.56 6.81
N ILE A 56 6.80 15.18 6.29
CA ILE A 56 6.69 16.65 6.16
C ILE A 56 6.23 17.27 7.48
N GLU A 57 7.14 17.67 8.36
CA GLU A 57 6.81 18.15 9.73
C GLU A 57 5.83 19.35 9.81
N SER A 58 5.66 20.12 8.73
CA SER A 58 4.86 21.35 8.71
C SER A 58 3.35 21.15 8.57
N LEU A 59 2.89 19.94 8.22
CA LEU A 59 1.46 19.68 7.96
C LEU A 59 0.77 18.97 9.14
N PRO A 60 -0.49 19.32 9.46
CA PRO A 60 -1.24 18.60 10.47
C PRO A 60 -1.57 17.18 9.99
N LEU A 61 -1.55 16.21 10.91
CA LEU A 61 -1.75 14.80 10.61
C LEU A 61 -3.02 14.48 9.78
N PRO A 62 -4.21 15.06 10.05
CA PRO A 62 -5.40 14.80 9.23
C PRO A 62 -5.22 15.21 7.76
N LEU A 63 -4.48 16.30 7.51
CA LEU A 63 -4.20 16.77 6.16
C LEU A 63 -3.24 15.81 5.43
N MET A 64 -2.20 15.32 6.11
CA MET A 64 -1.30 14.31 5.55
C MET A 64 -2.05 13.04 5.18
N ILE A 65 -2.94 12.55 6.06
CA ILE A 65 -3.76 11.36 5.79
C ILE A 65 -4.64 11.59 4.55
N GLY A 66 -5.26 12.77 4.45
CA GLY A 66 -6.08 13.14 3.29
C GLY A 66 -5.26 13.18 2.00
N LEU A 67 -4.10 13.84 2.01
CA LEU A 67 -3.23 13.94 0.85
C LEU A 67 -2.69 12.57 0.43
N HIS A 68 -2.25 11.75 1.38
CA HIS A 68 -1.82 10.37 1.12
C HIS A 68 -2.95 9.54 0.50
N ALA A 69 -4.17 9.63 1.03
CA ALA A 69 -5.33 8.94 0.47
C ALA A 69 -5.62 9.38 -0.97
N VAL A 70 -5.57 10.69 -1.26
CA VAL A 70 -5.77 11.23 -2.60
C VAL A 70 -4.69 10.76 -3.56
N LEU A 71 -3.42 10.78 -3.14
CA LEU A 71 -2.30 10.30 -3.96
C LEU A 71 -2.43 8.80 -4.27
N CYS A 72 -2.67 7.97 -3.26
CA CYS A 72 -2.87 6.54 -3.44
C CYS A 72 -4.09 6.23 -4.31
N PHE A 73 -5.17 6.99 -4.19
CA PHE A 73 -6.34 6.83 -5.06
C PHE A 73 -6.03 7.25 -6.50
N GLY A 74 -5.29 8.34 -6.69
CA GLY A 74 -4.82 8.76 -8.01
C GLY A 74 -3.95 7.69 -8.69
N ILE A 75 -3.02 7.09 -7.95
CA ILE A 75 -2.22 5.94 -8.42
C ILE A 75 -3.14 4.77 -8.79
N ALA A 76 -4.09 4.40 -7.92
CA ALA A 76 -5.02 3.31 -8.20
C ALA A 76 -5.87 3.57 -9.45
N LEU A 77 -6.39 4.79 -9.65
CA LEU A 77 -7.15 5.17 -10.84
C LEU A 77 -6.29 5.12 -12.12
N ALA A 78 -5.05 5.57 -12.05
CA ALA A 78 -4.10 5.49 -13.16
C ALA A 78 -3.83 4.03 -13.53
N THR A 79 -3.54 3.18 -12.53
CA THR A 79 -3.33 1.74 -12.72
C THR A 79 -4.58 1.07 -13.31
N GLY A 80 -5.77 1.36 -12.79
CA GLY A 80 -7.02 0.86 -13.36
C GLY A 80 -7.24 1.34 -14.79
N SER A 81 -6.82 2.56 -15.13
CA SER A 81 -6.84 3.06 -16.51
C SER A 81 -5.95 2.25 -17.44
N LEU A 82 -4.72 1.99 -17.02
CA LEU A 82 -3.75 1.21 -17.78
C LEU A 82 -4.23 -0.23 -18.00
N LEU A 83 -4.97 -0.78 -17.04
CA LEU A 83 -5.50 -2.14 -17.07
C LEU A 83 -6.90 -2.26 -17.68
N GLY A 84 -7.47 -1.16 -18.19
CA GLY A 84 -8.77 -1.15 -18.87
C GLY A 84 -9.97 -1.32 -17.94
N TYR A 85 -9.86 -0.96 -16.65
CA TYR A 85 -10.97 -1.08 -15.71
C TYR A 85 -12.05 -0.03 -15.99
N GLY A 86 -13.13 -0.43 -16.65
CA GLY A 86 -14.25 0.45 -16.99
C GLY A 86 -13.96 1.37 -18.18
N GLU A 87 -14.99 1.53 -19.02
CA GLU A 87 -14.93 2.20 -20.33
C GLU A 87 -14.68 3.72 -20.23
N ARG A 88 -15.26 4.37 -19.20
CA ARG A 88 -15.21 5.83 -19.01
C ARG A 88 -14.65 6.19 -17.64
N PHE A 89 -14.10 7.40 -17.53
CA PHE A 89 -13.54 7.89 -16.27
C PHE A 89 -14.55 7.84 -15.10
N GLY A 90 -15.79 8.30 -15.32
CA GLY A 90 -16.84 8.30 -14.28
C GLY A 90 -17.23 6.90 -13.82
N SER A 91 -17.39 5.95 -14.74
CA SER A 91 -17.70 4.55 -14.39
C SER A 91 -16.57 3.88 -13.62
N ARG A 92 -15.31 4.18 -14.00
CA ARG A 92 -14.12 3.67 -13.31
C ARG A 92 -14.02 4.22 -11.89
N LEU A 93 -14.26 5.53 -11.73
CA LEU A 93 -14.26 6.17 -10.42
C LEU A 93 -15.30 5.51 -9.51
N LEU A 94 -16.54 5.33 -9.98
CA LEU A 94 -17.61 4.70 -9.20
C LEU A 94 -17.31 3.25 -8.83
N LEU A 95 -16.62 2.51 -9.72
CA LEU A 95 -16.21 1.13 -9.47
C LEU A 95 -15.08 1.04 -8.43
N MET A 96 -14.05 1.88 -8.58
CA MET A 96 -12.82 1.76 -7.81
C MET A 96 -12.86 2.47 -6.46
N LEU A 97 -13.60 3.58 -6.34
CA LEU A 97 -13.70 4.36 -5.11
C LEU A 97 -14.14 3.55 -3.89
N PRO A 98 -15.25 2.77 -3.92
CA PRO A 98 -15.67 2.02 -2.74
C PRO A 98 -14.65 0.95 -2.34
N ILE A 99 -14.08 0.25 -3.31
CA ILE A 99 -13.05 -0.78 -3.09
C ILE A 99 -11.80 -0.14 -2.47
N PHE A 100 -11.37 1.00 -3.01
CA PHE A 100 -10.23 1.75 -2.50
C PHE A 100 -10.45 2.20 -1.05
N ILE A 101 -11.61 2.78 -0.73
CA ILE A 101 -11.94 3.22 0.63
C ILE A 101 -11.82 2.05 1.60
N VAL A 102 -12.39 0.89 1.26
CA VAL A 102 -12.34 -0.31 2.12
C VAL A 102 -10.89 -0.75 2.36
N ILE A 103 -10.11 -0.90 1.29
CA ILE A 103 -8.70 -1.33 1.40
C ILE A 103 -7.87 -0.30 2.19
N TYR A 104 -8.04 0.98 1.90
CA TYR A 104 -7.31 2.05 2.56
C TYR A 104 -7.61 2.10 4.06
N LEU A 105 -8.87 1.95 4.46
CA LEU A 105 -9.26 1.90 5.87
C LEU A 105 -8.67 0.69 6.58
N ILE A 106 -8.69 -0.49 5.95
CA ILE A 106 -8.11 -1.72 6.53
C ILE A 106 -6.61 -1.54 6.76
N ILE A 107 -5.88 -1.07 5.74
CA ILE A 107 -4.43 -0.87 5.83
C ILE A 107 -4.11 0.21 6.87
N SER A 108 -4.84 1.33 6.85
CA SER A 108 -4.64 2.43 7.80
C SER A 108 -4.90 2.01 9.24
N LEU A 109 -5.94 1.20 9.48
CA LEU A 109 -6.23 0.65 10.80
C LEU A 109 -5.10 -0.29 11.25
N GLY A 110 -4.62 -1.16 10.37
CA GLY A 110 -3.48 -2.04 10.65
C GLY A 110 -2.23 -1.26 11.04
N ALA A 111 -1.89 -0.21 10.26
CA ALA A 111 -0.77 0.67 10.54
C ALA A 111 -0.93 1.42 11.88
N TRP A 112 -2.13 1.92 12.18
CA TRP A 112 -2.42 2.61 13.43
C TRP A 112 -2.29 1.69 14.66
N LEU A 113 -2.87 0.49 14.61
CA LEU A 113 -2.77 -0.51 15.67
C LEU A 113 -1.31 -0.91 15.92
N TYR A 114 -0.56 -1.12 14.84
CA TYR A 114 0.86 -1.45 14.90
C TYR A 114 1.67 -0.30 15.53
N GLY A 115 1.39 0.94 15.13
CA GLY A 115 2.00 2.14 15.70
C GLY A 115 1.75 2.27 17.20
N ARG A 116 0.49 2.10 17.65
CA ARG A 116 0.13 2.12 19.08
C ARG A 116 0.87 1.05 19.88
N TYR A 117 0.92 -0.17 19.37
CA TYR A 117 1.64 -1.25 20.02
C TYR A 117 3.14 -0.95 20.16
N CYS A 118 3.73 -0.36 19.11
CA CYS A 118 5.13 0.04 19.11
C CYS A 118 5.41 1.13 20.14
N ALA A 119 4.57 2.17 20.19
CA ALA A 119 4.69 3.25 21.18
C ALA A 119 4.59 2.72 22.63
N LYS A 120 3.60 1.86 22.91
CA LYS A 120 3.45 1.23 24.23
C LYS A 120 4.68 0.43 24.64
N THR A 121 5.19 -0.40 23.73
CA THR A 121 6.38 -1.23 23.99
C THR A 121 7.63 -0.39 24.25
N THR A 122 7.78 0.75 23.56
CA THR A 122 8.91 1.66 23.77
C THR A 122 8.82 2.37 25.12
N ASN A 123 7.63 2.85 25.51
CA ASN A 123 7.43 3.50 26.81
C ASN A 123 7.73 2.55 27.97
N GLU A 124 7.24 1.30 27.92
CA GLU A 124 7.52 0.28 28.94
C GLU A 124 9.01 -0.06 29.08
N ARG A 125 9.83 0.15 28.03
CA ARG A 125 11.28 -0.08 28.07
C ARG A 125 12.04 1.12 28.64
N LEU A 126 11.52 2.32 28.43
CA LEU A 126 12.10 3.56 28.96
C LEU A 126 11.81 3.69 30.46
N GLU A 127 10.62 3.28 30.93
CA GLU A 127 10.27 3.27 32.36
C GLU A 127 11.05 2.24 33.19
N LYS A 128 11.63 1.21 32.55
CA LYS A 128 12.44 0.17 33.20
C LYS A 128 13.94 0.49 33.26
N LYS A 129 14.34 1.69 32.81
CA LYS A 129 15.71 2.20 32.85
C LYS A 129 15.79 3.34 33.87
#